data_AF-A0AAV6AMN7-F1
#
_entry.id   AF-A0AAV6AMN7-F1
#
_cell.length_a   1.000
_cell.length_b   1.000
_cell.length_c   1.000
_cell.angle_alpha   90.00
_cell.angle_beta   90.00
_cell.angle_gamma   90.00
#
_symmetry.space_group_name_H-M   'P 1'
#
loop_
_entity.id
_entity.type
_entity.pdbx_description
1 polymer ?
#
loop_
_entity_poly.entity_id
_entity_poly.type
_entity_poly.pdbx_seq_one_letter_code
_entity_poly.pdbx_strand_id
1 'polypeptide(L)'
;MTSDTARSTPGSVSSSGVGPGGPPRPPLILASTSPRRKALLAEWGFDFEVEAADIDERALPGERPEAHAIRLALAKARTVAARRDAGLVIGADTIVVDDGDELGKPADADEARSMLQRLRGGRHLVITAVAVVDASSGASAAAAETTGVWMRDFTDP
;
A
#
# COMPACT_ATOMS: atom_id res chain seq x y z
N MET A 1 14.94 29.70 -59.92
CA MET A 1 14.41 28.44 -60.48
C MET A 1 15.16 27.33 -59.77
N THR A 2 14.61 26.55 -58.85
CA THR A 2 13.23 26.08 -58.64
C THR A 2 13.05 25.64 -57.18
N SER A 3 11.81 25.80 -56.66
CA SER A 3 11.09 24.97 -55.65
C SER A 3 11.74 24.75 -54.27
N ASP A 4 11.23 25.27 -53.15
CA ASP A 4 9.88 25.23 -52.53
C ASP A 4 9.55 23.94 -51.75
N THR A 5 9.13 24.17 -50.49
CA THR A 5 8.31 23.37 -49.56
C THR A 5 8.87 22.07 -48.96
N ALA A 6 9.07 22.08 -47.62
CA ALA A 6 8.24 21.30 -46.68
C ALA A 6 8.63 21.58 -45.21
N ARG A 7 7.67 22.14 -44.45
CA ARG A 7 7.63 22.09 -42.99
C ARG A 7 7.51 20.64 -42.54
N SER A 8 8.27 20.24 -41.54
CA SER A 8 7.99 19.01 -40.77
C SER A 8 8.04 19.33 -39.27
N THR A 9 6.98 18.87 -38.62
CA THR A 9 6.57 19.01 -37.22
C THR A 9 7.65 18.52 -36.25
N PRO A 10 7.82 19.12 -35.05
CA PRO A 10 8.65 18.51 -34.02
C PRO A 10 7.94 17.27 -33.49
N GLY A 11 8.55 16.10 -33.71
CA GLY A 11 8.09 14.83 -33.17
C GLY A 11 8.11 14.85 -31.64
N SER A 12 7.01 14.39 -31.07
CA SER A 12 6.81 14.14 -29.65
C SER A 12 7.89 13.19 -29.11
N VAL A 13 8.63 13.65 -28.11
CA VAL A 13 9.61 12.83 -27.40
C VAL A 13 8.85 12.03 -26.33
N SER A 14 8.52 10.77 -26.63
CA SER A 14 8.09 9.80 -25.62
C SER A 14 9.32 9.25 -24.92
N SER A 15 9.56 9.65 -23.68
CA SER A 15 10.66 9.14 -22.85
C SER A 15 10.29 7.79 -22.26
N SER A 16 10.54 6.72 -23.01
CA SER A 16 10.59 5.34 -22.48
C SER A 16 11.91 5.14 -21.74
N GLY A 17 11.85 5.07 -20.41
CA GLY A 17 12.99 4.72 -19.58
C GLY A 17 13.20 3.21 -19.53
N VAL A 18 14.11 2.68 -20.36
CA VAL A 18 14.72 1.35 -20.17
C VAL A 18 16.18 1.43 -20.64
N GLY A 19 17.13 1.19 -19.73
CA GLY A 19 18.51 0.84 -20.07
C GLY A 19 18.59 -0.62 -20.55
N PRO A 20 19.50 -0.97 -21.49
CA PRO A 20 19.42 -2.24 -22.20
C PRO A 20 19.99 -3.40 -21.37
N GLY A 21 19.26 -4.53 -21.31
CA GLY A 21 19.86 -5.86 -21.12
C GLY A 21 19.50 -6.65 -19.86
N GLY A 22 18.65 -6.15 -18.95
CA GLY A 22 18.13 -6.98 -17.85
C GLY A 22 17.06 -7.97 -18.34
N PRO A 23 16.91 -9.16 -17.74
CA PRO A 23 15.75 -10.01 -18.00
C PRO A 23 14.47 -9.20 -17.73
N PRO A 24 13.36 -9.48 -18.46
CA PRO A 24 12.11 -8.80 -18.22
C PRO A 24 11.74 -8.94 -16.73
N ARG A 25 11.52 -7.82 -16.06
CA ARG A 25 11.12 -7.83 -14.66
C ARG A 25 9.68 -8.38 -14.59
N PRO A 26 9.38 -9.28 -13.64
CA PRO A 26 8.01 -9.73 -13.46
C PRO A 26 7.10 -8.52 -13.18
N PRO A 27 5.84 -8.56 -13.65
CA PRO A 27 4.90 -7.48 -13.40
C PRO A 27 4.74 -7.27 -11.89
N LEU A 28 4.63 -6.01 -11.47
CA LEU A 28 4.39 -5.64 -10.08
C LEU A 28 2.90 -5.32 -9.90
N ILE A 29 2.28 -5.91 -8.88
CA ILE A 29 0.86 -5.73 -8.59
C ILE A 29 0.70 -5.25 -7.15
N LEU A 30 -0.03 -4.16 -6.94
CA LEU A 30 -0.42 -3.67 -5.63
C LEU A 30 -1.81 -4.21 -5.28
N ALA A 31 -1.88 -5.12 -4.32
CA ALA A 31 -3.10 -5.68 -3.74
C ALA A 31 -3.77 -4.70 -2.74
N SER A 32 -4.04 -3.46 -3.16
CA SER A 32 -4.60 -2.43 -2.28
C SER A 32 -5.49 -1.39 -2.97
N THR A 33 -6.60 -1.05 -2.33
CA THR A 33 -7.47 0.06 -2.72
C THR A 33 -7.00 1.42 -2.17
N SER A 34 -6.02 1.44 -1.26
CA SER A 34 -5.57 2.66 -0.58
C SER A 34 -4.93 3.68 -1.55
N PRO A 35 -5.48 4.90 -1.69
CA PRO A 35 -4.87 5.95 -2.52
C PRO A 35 -3.46 6.32 -2.06
N ARG A 36 -3.22 6.32 -0.74
CA ARG A 36 -1.90 6.62 -0.15
C ARG A 36 -0.84 5.60 -0.56
N ARG A 37 -1.16 4.30 -0.56
CA ARG A 37 -0.19 3.26 -0.96
C ARG A 37 0.15 3.33 -2.44
N LYS A 38 -0.84 3.62 -3.30
CA LYS A 38 -0.61 3.88 -4.73
C LYS A 38 0.33 5.07 -4.93
N ALA A 39 0.07 6.18 -4.24
CA ALA A 39 0.90 7.37 -4.31
C ALA A 39 2.35 7.09 -3.88
N LEU A 40 2.56 6.38 -2.77
CA LEU A 40 3.90 6.02 -2.28
C LEU A 40 4.69 5.16 -3.27
N LEU A 41 4.08 4.10 -3.81
CA LEU A 41 4.77 3.24 -4.79
C LEU A 41 5.12 4.01 -6.08
N ALA A 42 4.20 4.87 -6.54
CA ALA A 42 4.44 5.70 -7.72
C ALA A 42 5.55 6.74 -7.48
N GLU A 43 5.58 7.38 -6.30
CA GLU A 43 6.63 8.32 -5.90
C GLU A 43 8.01 7.66 -5.84
N TRP A 44 8.06 6.37 -5.48
CA TRP A 44 9.29 5.57 -5.52
C TRP A 44 9.69 5.09 -6.92
N GLY A 45 8.93 5.45 -7.96
CA GLY A 45 9.25 5.15 -9.36
C GLY A 45 8.92 3.74 -9.80
N PHE A 46 8.00 3.05 -9.12
CA PHE A 46 7.52 1.75 -9.55
C PHE A 46 6.39 1.89 -10.59
N ASP A 47 6.50 1.11 -11.67
CA ASP A 47 5.37 0.79 -12.54
C ASP A 47 4.66 -0.44 -11.99
N PHE A 48 3.35 -0.33 -11.75
CA PHE A 48 2.56 -1.41 -11.16
C PHE A 48 1.10 -1.37 -11.59
N GLU A 49 0.47 -2.53 -11.56
CA GLU A 49 -0.98 -2.68 -11.65
C GLU A 49 -1.60 -2.62 -10.26
N VAL A 50 -2.88 -2.24 -10.18
CA VAL A 50 -3.64 -2.29 -8.93
C VAL A 50 -4.73 -3.34 -9.06
N GLU A 51 -4.82 -4.20 -8.06
CA GLU A 51 -5.94 -5.12 -7.92
C GLU A 51 -6.44 -5.13 -6.48
N ALA A 52 -7.75 -5.15 -6.26
CA ALA A 52 -8.31 -5.21 -4.92
C ALA A 52 -8.44 -6.67 -4.46
N ALA A 53 -8.00 -6.94 -3.22
CA ALA A 53 -8.33 -8.16 -2.51
C ALA A 53 -9.60 -7.94 -1.68
N ASP A 54 -10.57 -8.83 -1.82
CA ASP A 54 -11.73 -8.90 -0.95
C ASP A 54 -11.45 -9.99 0.09
N ILE A 55 -11.21 -9.58 1.33
CA ILE A 55 -10.86 -10.48 2.44
C ILE A 55 -11.59 -10.06 3.71
N ASP A 56 -11.77 -11.02 4.62
CA ASP A 56 -12.20 -10.74 5.98
C ASP A 56 -11.04 -10.12 6.78
N GLU A 57 -11.20 -8.86 7.17
CA GLU A 57 -10.20 -8.08 7.90
C GLU A 57 -10.36 -8.18 9.44
N ARG A 58 -11.27 -9.02 9.95
CA ARG A 58 -11.47 -9.15 11.40
C ARG A 58 -10.25 -9.81 12.07
N ALA A 59 -9.88 -9.28 13.24
CA ALA A 59 -8.87 -9.87 14.11
C ALA A 59 -9.33 -11.25 14.61
N LEU A 60 -8.40 -12.19 14.72
CA LEU A 60 -8.66 -13.48 15.36
C LEU A 60 -8.62 -13.34 16.90
N PRO A 61 -9.32 -14.20 17.66
CA PRO A 61 -9.26 -14.17 19.12
C PRO A 61 -7.82 -14.30 19.64
N GLY A 62 -7.36 -13.31 20.42
CA GLY A 62 -6.01 -13.29 20.98
C GLY A 62 -4.89 -12.96 19.98
N GLU A 63 -5.23 -12.53 18.76
CA GLU A 63 -4.25 -12.12 17.76
C GLU A 63 -3.54 -10.83 18.21
N ARG A 64 -2.21 -10.83 18.22
CA ARG A 64 -1.44 -9.61 18.50
C ARG A 64 -1.53 -8.66 17.31
N PRO A 65 -1.57 -7.34 17.51
CA PRO A 65 -1.70 -6.37 16.42
C PRO A 65 -0.66 -6.51 15.29
N GLU A 66 0.60 -6.77 15.63
CA GLU A 66 1.65 -7.01 14.63
C GLU A 66 1.39 -8.26 13.78
N ALA A 67 0.95 -9.35 14.43
CA ALA A 67 0.60 -10.59 13.75
C ALA A 67 -0.66 -10.39 12.88
N HIS A 68 -1.63 -9.63 13.38
CA HIS A 68 -2.84 -9.26 12.66
C HIS A 68 -2.49 -8.49 11.37
N ALA A 69 -1.66 -7.45 11.46
CA ALA A 69 -1.22 -6.68 10.29
C ALA A 69 -0.50 -7.56 9.26
N ILE A 70 0.43 -8.43 9.71
CA ILE A 70 1.16 -9.36 8.82
C ILE A 70 0.20 -10.32 8.13
N ARG A 71 -0.75 -10.90 8.89
CA ARG A 71 -1.75 -11.82 8.33
C ARG A 71 -2.59 -11.13 7.26
N LEU A 72 -3.09 -9.91 7.52
CA LEU A 72 -3.88 -9.16 6.55
C LEU A 72 -3.06 -8.78 5.31
N ALA A 73 -1.82 -8.32 5.48
CA ALA A 73 -0.93 -8.03 4.34
C ALA A 73 -0.70 -9.27 3.46
N LEU A 74 -0.39 -10.42 4.07
CA LEU A 74 -0.23 -11.69 3.36
C LEU A 74 -1.53 -12.15 2.70
N ALA A 75 -2.66 -12.07 3.40
CA ALA A 75 -3.96 -12.48 2.87
C ALA A 75 -4.33 -11.65 1.63
N LYS A 76 -4.13 -10.33 1.66
CA LYS A 76 -4.36 -9.45 0.50
C LYS A 76 -3.49 -9.86 -0.68
N ALA A 77 -2.18 -10.04 -0.46
CA ALA A 77 -1.24 -10.42 -1.51
C ALA A 77 -1.57 -11.80 -2.11
N ARG A 78 -1.84 -12.80 -1.26
CA ARG A 78 -2.15 -14.17 -1.69
C ARG A 78 -3.47 -14.24 -2.47
N THR A 79 -4.50 -13.50 -2.05
CA THR A 79 -5.80 -13.47 -2.72
C THR A 79 -5.71 -12.96 -4.16
N VAL A 80 -4.86 -11.96 -4.40
CA VAL A 80 -4.59 -11.45 -5.76
C VAL A 80 -3.64 -12.40 -6.51
N ALA A 81 -2.58 -12.88 -5.86
CA ALA A 81 -1.63 -13.81 -6.48
C ALA A 81 -2.31 -15.08 -7.01
N ALA A 82 -3.32 -15.60 -6.32
CA ALA A 82 -4.10 -16.77 -6.75
C ALA A 82 -4.86 -16.58 -8.08
N ARG A 83 -4.97 -15.34 -8.60
CA ARG A 83 -5.65 -14.99 -9.85
C ARG A 83 -4.67 -14.63 -10.98
N ARG A 84 -3.37 -14.81 -10.74
CA ARG A 84 -2.29 -14.42 -11.65
C ARG A 84 -1.40 -15.63 -11.94
N ASP A 85 -0.96 -15.78 -13.18
CA ASP A 85 -0.03 -16.84 -13.57
C ASP A 85 1.43 -16.50 -13.22
N ALA A 86 1.76 -15.20 -13.12
CA ALA A 86 3.08 -14.69 -12.79
C ALA A 86 2.99 -13.26 -12.23
N GLY A 87 4.06 -12.81 -11.56
CA GLY A 87 4.17 -11.45 -11.04
C GLY A 87 4.47 -11.39 -9.54
N LEU A 88 4.94 -10.23 -9.09
CA LEU A 88 5.13 -9.94 -7.67
C LEU A 88 3.93 -9.15 -7.16
N VAL A 89 3.23 -9.71 -6.19
CA VAL A 89 2.06 -9.09 -5.58
C VAL A 89 2.41 -8.53 -4.21
N ILE A 90 2.26 -7.21 -4.06
CA ILE A 90 2.47 -6.47 -2.81
C ILE A 90 1.13 -6.31 -2.10
N GLY A 91 1.01 -6.87 -0.90
CA GLY A 91 -0.05 -6.58 0.05
C GLY A 91 0.48 -5.73 1.19
N ALA A 92 -0.37 -4.91 1.78
CA ALA A 92 -0.01 -4.13 2.96
C ALA A 92 -1.23 -3.84 3.83
N ASP A 93 -0.99 -3.77 5.13
CA ASP A 93 -1.99 -3.42 6.13
C ASP A 93 -1.42 -2.49 7.20
N THR A 94 -2.30 -1.74 7.85
CA THR A 94 -1.90 -0.74 8.85
C THR A 94 -2.89 -0.73 10.00
N ILE A 95 -2.40 -0.99 11.20
CA ILE A 95 -3.19 -1.03 12.45
C ILE A 95 -2.71 0.09 13.35
N VAL A 96 -3.65 0.78 13.99
CA VAL A 96 -3.37 1.77 15.02
C VAL A 96 -3.70 1.15 16.38
N VAL A 97 -2.78 1.23 17.34
CA VAL A 97 -2.94 0.70 18.69
C VAL A 97 -2.81 1.81 19.70
N ASP A 98 -3.82 1.98 20.54
CA ASP A 98 -3.81 2.94 21.65
C ASP A 98 -4.05 2.21 22.97
N ASP A 99 -3.13 2.33 23.91
CA ASP A 99 -3.13 1.62 25.20
C ASP A 99 -3.41 0.09 25.12
N GLY A 100 -3.02 -0.52 23.99
CA GLY A 100 -3.18 -1.96 23.74
C GLY A 100 -4.42 -2.33 22.92
N ASP A 101 -5.33 -1.40 22.66
CA ASP A 101 -6.52 -1.62 21.84
C ASP A 101 -6.28 -1.22 20.38
N GLU A 102 -6.72 -2.06 19.44
CA GLU A 102 -6.75 -1.69 18.03
C GLU A 102 -7.87 -0.67 17.76
N LEU A 103 -7.50 0.47 17.18
CA LEU A 103 -8.44 1.45 16.67
C LEU A 103 -8.79 1.13 15.22
N GLY A 104 -10.06 0.77 15.00
CA GLY A 104 -10.62 0.56 13.68
C GLY A 104 -10.86 1.88 12.91
N LYS A 105 -11.51 1.76 11.75
CA LYS A 105 -12.05 2.94 11.06
C LYS A 105 -13.27 3.43 11.84
N PRO A 106 -13.41 4.74 12.09
CA PRO A 106 -14.63 5.27 12.69
C PRO A 106 -15.82 5.03 11.75
N ALA A 107 -16.96 4.66 12.32
CA ALA A 107 -18.22 4.49 11.61
C ALA A 107 -18.81 5.83 11.17
N ASP A 108 -18.59 6.89 11.95
CA ASP A 108 -19.11 8.23 11.69
C ASP A 108 -18.20 9.35 12.24
N ALA A 109 -18.63 10.60 12.06
CA ALA A 109 -17.87 11.78 12.47
C ALA A 109 -17.77 11.95 13.99
N ASP A 110 -18.75 11.45 14.76
CA ASP A 110 -18.75 11.57 16.21
C ASP A 110 -17.80 10.54 16.83
N GLU A 111 -17.79 9.32 16.30
CA GLU A 111 -16.79 8.32 16.65
C GLU A 111 -15.38 8.77 16.26
N ALA A 112 -15.20 9.38 15.07
CA ALA A 112 -13.92 9.96 14.67
C ALA A 112 -13.45 11.04 15.65
N ARG A 113 -14.36 11.92 16.11
CA ARG A 113 -14.05 12.94 17.13
C ARG A 113 -13.63 12.29 18.46
N SER A 114 -14.37 11.28 18.91
CA SER A 114 -14.06 10.53 20.12
C SER A 114 -12.68 9.87 20.04
N MET A 115 -12.36 9.22 18.92
CA MET A 115 -11.03 8.63 18.67
C MET A 115 -9.93 9.70 18.71
N LEU A 116 -10.12 10.85 18.07
CA LEU A 116 -9.13 11.93 18.10
C LEU A 116 -8.93 12.52 19.50
N GLN A 117 -10.02 12.68 20.27
CA GLN A 117 -9.96 13.13 21.67
C GLN A 117 -9.25 12.12 22.57
N ARG A 118 -9.43 10.81 22.32
CA ARG A 118 -8.69 9.74 23.01
C ARG A 118 -7.19 9.82 22.73
N LEU A 119 -6.79 10.10 21.49
CA LEU A 119 -5.39 10.13 21.07
C LEU A 119 -4.63 11.42 21.48
N ARG A 120 -5.33 12.53 21.76
CA ARG A 120 -4.69 13.84 21.98
C ARG A 120 -3.73 13.84 23.17
N GLY A 121 -2.59 14.50 23.02
CA GLY A 121 -1.56 14.59 24.07
C GLY A 121 -0.86 13.25 24.40
N GLY A 122 -1.30 12.15 23.80
CA GLY A 122 -0.81 10.81 24.05
C GLY A 122 0.10 10.26 22.94
N ARG A 123 0.64 9.07 23.21
CA ARG A 123 1.39 8.28 22.24
C ARG A 123 0.59 7.04 21.87
N HIS A 124 0.33 6.87 20.58
CA HIS A 124 -0.20 5.63 20.01
C HIS A 124 0.84 4.97 19.11
N LEU A 125 0.61 3.70 18.79
CA LEU A 125 1.46 2.93 17.88
C LEU A 125 0.76 2.80 16.53
N VAL A 126 1.51 2.99 15.46
CA VAL A 126 1.07 2.69 14.09
C VAL A 126 1.94 1.55 13.58
N ILE A 127 1.31 0.41 13.33
CA ILE A 127 1.97 -0.80 12.87
C ILE A 127 1.63 -0.98 11.40
N THR A 128 2.63 -0.99 10.53
CA THR A 128 2.43 -1.24 9.10
C THR A 128 3.11 -2.53 8.71
N ALA A 129 2.35 -3.47 8.15
CA ALA A 129 2.89 -4.68 7.57
C ALA A 129 2.88 -4.61 6.04
N VAL A 130 3.91 -5.17 5.44
CA VAL A 130 4.04 -5.35 3.99
C VAL A 130 4.35 -6.82 3.73
N ALA A 131 3.70 -7.37 2.70
CA ALA A 131 3.93 -8.72 2.22
C ALA A 131 4.17 -8.70 0.72
N VAL A 132 5.08 -9.56 0.26
CA VAL A 132 5.31 -9.82 -1.17
C VAL A 132 5.05 -11.30 -1.42
N VAL A 133 4.27 -11.59 -2.45
CA VAL A 133 3.99 -12.96 -2.91
C VAL A 133 4.37 -13.05 -4.38
N ASP A 134 5.21 -14.02 -4.73
CA ASP A 134 5.44 -14.40 -6.12
C ASP A 134 4.30 -15.32 -6.58
N ALA A 135 3.48 -14.84 -7.52
CA ALA A 135 2.33 -15.58 -8.03
C ALA A 135 2.71 -16.89 -8.74
N SER A 136 3.90 -16.94 -9.33
CA SER A 136 4.39 -18.08 -10.11
C SER A 136 4.80 -19.25 -9.20
N SER A 137 5.42 -18.96 -8.06
CA SER A 137 5.97 -19.98 -7.15
C SER A 137 5.17 -20.14 -5.85
N GLY A 138 4.34 -19.15 -5.50
CA GLY A 138 3.68 -19.04 -4.20
C GLY A 138 4.63 -18.64 -3.07
N ALA A 139 5.93 -18.43 -3.34
CA ALA A 139 6.89 -17.96 -2.35
C ALA A 139 6.45 -16.61 -1.79
N SER A 140 6.62 -16.41 -0.48
CA SER A 140 6.18 -15.19 0.18
C SER A 140 7.13 -14.75 1.27
N ALA A 141 7.20 -13.43 1.46
CA ALA A 141 7.89 -12.79 2.56
C ALA A 141 7.00 -11.68 3.12
N ALA A 142 7.08 -11.44 4.43
CA ALA A 142 6.37 -10.36 5.07
C ALA A 142 7.18 -9.80 6.24
N ALA A 143 6.99 -8.52 6.51
CA ALA A 143 7.58 -7.82 7.64
C ALA A 143 6.60 -6.75 8.14
N ALA A 144 6.72 -6.39 9.42
CA ALA A 144 6.00 -5.29 10.02
C ALA A 144 6.97 -4.31 10.68
N GLU A 145 6.59 -3.03 10.64
CA GLU A 145 7.31 -1.94 11.30
C GLU A 145 6.35 -1.20 12.22
N THR A 146 6.81 -0.87 13.44
CA THR A 146 6.01 -0.17 14.44
C THR A 146 6.56 1.22 14.68
N THR A 147 5.74 2.24 14.44
CA THR A 147 6.08 3.64 14.66
C THR A 147 5.27 4.20 15.83
N GLY A 148 5.94 4.81 16.80
CA GLY A 148 5.27 5.58 17.85
C GLY A 148 4.91 6.98 17.33
N VAL A 149 3.65 7.37 17.45
CA VAL A 149 3.14 8.69 17.03
C VAL A 149 2.67 9.45 18.25
N TRP A 150 3.23 10.65 18.43
CA TRP A 150 2.82 11.58 19.48
C TRP A 150 1.84 12.58 18.91
N MET A 151 0.62 12.59 19.43
CA MET A 151 -0.37 13.58 19.03
C MET A 151 -0.20 14.83 19.89
N ARG A 152 -0.26 16.00 19.26
CA ARG A 152 -0.29 17.28 19.98
C ARG A 152 -1.48 17.29 20.93
N ASP A 153 -1.30 17.90 22.09
CA ASP A 153 -2.42 18.24 22.97
C ASP A 153 -3.20 19.43 22.37
N PHE A 154 -4.34 19.14 21.74
CA PHE A 154 -5.16 20.14 21.07
C PHE A 154 -6.50 20.31 21.78
N THR A 155 -7.04 21.53 21.71
CA THR A 155 -8.37 21.84 22.24
C THR A 155 -9.44 21.52 21.21
N ASP A 156 -10.63 21.21 21.68
CA ASP A 156 -11.80 21.08 20.80
C ASP A 156 -12.09 22.43 20.11
N PRO A 157 -12.52 22.41 18.84
CA PRO A 157 -12.93 23.61 18.12
C PRO A 157 -14.19 24.24 18.70
#